data_AF-A0A5C6U3X7-F1
#
_entry.id   AF-A0A5C6U3X7-F1
#
_cell.length_a   1.000
_cell.length_b   1.000
_cell.length_c   1.000
_cell.angle_alpha   90.00
_cell.angle_beta   90.00
_cell.angle_gamma   90.00
#
_symmetry.space_group_name_H-M   'P 1'
#
loop_
_entity.id
_entity.type
_entity.pdbx_description
1 polymer ?
#
loop_
_entity_poly.entity_id
_entity_poly.type
_entity_poly.pdbx_seq_one_letter_code
_entity_poly.pdbx_strand_id
1 'polypeptide(L)'
;MERRAGRGAAGGAAEQPAAHADHRRRRLEQRPGARRLALPADDRNLIATFHYYSPMEVTHQGAEWVSGAGAWVGTTWSGTAAQRQRLRDDFDRVARWAAREKRPVLLGEFGAYSRAPEPTRPAWTRAVREEAESRGFSWAYWELASSFGVLEPLSLQWRRPLLETLLPVAR
;
A
#
# COMPACT_ATOMS: atom_id res chain seq x y z
N MET A 1 56.33 -11.08 60.02
CA MET A 1 55.27 -11.98 59.52
C MET A 1 54.60 -11.30 58.34
N GLU A 2 54.32 -11.90 57.18
CA GLU A 2 54.81 -13.13 56.53
C GLU A 2 54.66 -12.96 54.99
N ARG A 3 55.63 -13.45 54.20
CA ARG A 3 55.56 -14.01 52.82
C ARG A 3 54.81 -13.19 51.73
N ARG A 4 55.46 -12.67 50.67
CA ARG A 4 55.89 -13.36 49.40
C ARG A 4 54.79 -14.26 48.78
N ALA A 5 54.57 -14.43 47.47
CA ALA A 5 54.95 -13.79 46.17
C ALA A 5 54.17 -14.59 45.06
N GLY A 6 54.03 -14.24 43.78
CA GLY A 6 54.50 -13.12 42.94
C GLY A 6 54.96 -13.59 41.54
N ARG A 7 54.81 -12.77 40.48
CA ARG A 7 55.03 -13.03 39.01
C ARG A 7 53.79 -13.58 38.27
N GLY A 8 53.61 -13.38 36.96
CA GLY A 8 54.49 -12.80 35.93
C GLY A 8 53.74 -12.13 34.76
N ALA A 9 54.47 -11.65 33.75
CA ALA A 9 53.99 -10.75 32.70
C ALA A 9 53.95 -11.40 31.30
N ALA A 10 53.23 -10.75 30.35
CA ALA A 10 53.72 -10.32 29.02
C ALA A 10 52.67 -10.37 27.88
N GLY A 11 52.77 -9.42 26.94
CA GLY A 11 52.06 -9.39 25.65
C GLY A 11 50.65 -8.77 25.69
N GLY A 12 50.20 -7.95 24.72
CA GLY A 12 50.88 -7.40 23.54
C GLY A 12 49.95 -7.33 22.31
N ALA A 13 49.99 -6.21 21.57
CA ALA A 13 49.23 -5.92 20.34
C ALA A 13 47.72 -5.58 20.48
N ALA A 14 47.15 -4.97 19.43
CA ALA A 14 45.91 -4.20 19.44
C ALA A 14 45.05 -4.45 18.18
N GLU A 15 43.73 -4.19 18.24
CA GLU A 15 42.90 -3.72 17.12
C GLU A 15 41.50 -3.25 17.58
N GLN A 16 40.73 -2.60 16.69
CA GLN A 16 39.45 -1.92 17.00
C GLN A 16 38.19 -2.77 16.61
N PRO A 17 36.96 -2.22 16.40
CA PRO A 17 35.79 -2.66 17.18
C PRO A 17 34.74 -3.45 16.37
N ALA A 18 33.85 -4.15 17.06
CA ALA A 18 32.69 -4.81 16.44
C ALA A 18 31.37 -4.39 17.12
N ALA A 19 30.40 -3.97 16.30
CA ALA A 19 29.07 -3.57 16.75
C ALA A 19 28.17 -4.78 16.98
N HIS A 20 27.25 -4.71 17.95
CA HIS A 20 25.99 -5.45 17.91
C HIS A 20 24.87 -4.67 18.58
N ALA A 21 23.86 -4.30 17.78
CA ALA A 21 22.65 -3.62 18.26
C ALA A 21 21.67 -4.63 18.88
N ASP A 22 21.11 -4.29 20.05
CA ASP A 22 20.18 -5.15 20.79
C ASP A 22 18.80 -5.28 20.10
N HIS A 23 18.25 -6.49 20.12
CA HIS A 23 17.17 -6.98 19.25
C HIS A 23 15.74 -6.59 19.70
N ARG A 24 15.59 -5.73 20.71
CA ARG A 24 14.42 -5.73 21.62
C ARG A 24 13.23 -4.81 21.30
N ARG A 25 13.00 -4.39 20.04
CA ARG A 25 11.80 -3.59 19.68
C ARG A 25 11.10 -4.02 18.38
N ARG A 26 10.60 -5.26 18.34
CA ARG A 26 9.67 -5.75 17.29
C ARG A 26 8.47 -6.52 17.87
N ARG A 27 7.57 -5.81 18.56
CA ARG A 27 6.21 -6.30 18.87
C ARG A 27 5.19 -5.20 18.60
N LEU A 28 4.74 -5.14 17.35
CA LEU A 28 3.48 -4.50 16.98
C LEU A 28 2.57 -5.61 16.42
N GLU A 29 1.55 -5.90 17.22
CA GLU A 29 0.27 -6.55 16.90
C GLU A 29 0.18 -7.30 15.57
N GLN A 30 0.32 -8.63 15.65
CA GLN A 30 0.15 -9.54 14.52
C GLN A 30 -1.20 -10.25 14.65
N ARG A 31 -2.07 -10.13 13.62
CA ARG A 31 -3.25 -11.00 13.51
C ARG A 31 -2.80 -12.42 13.11
N PRO A 32 -3.22 -13.48 13.81
CA PRO A 32 -2.88 -14.84 13.42
C PRO A 32 -3.42 -15.15 12.02
N GLY A 33 -2.60 -15.82 11.19
CA GLY A 33 -2.94 -16.22 9.82
C GLY A 33 -2.46 -15.28 8.70
N ALA A 34 -2.03 -14.04 9.01
CA ALA A 34 -1.49 -13.14 8.00
C ALA A 34 -0.11 -13.62 7.50
N ARG A 35 -0.04 -14.18 6.29
CA ARG A 35 1.24 -14.52 5.62
C ARG A 35 2.07 -13.25 5.44
N ARG A 36 3.24 -13.19 6.09
CA ARG A 36 4.18 -12.07 5.94
C ARG A 36 4.88 -12.18 4.58
N LEU A 37 4.77 -11.15 3.74
CA LEU A 37 5.60 -11.02 2.55
C LEU A 37 7.08 -10.95 2.96
N ALA A 38 7.87 -11.89 2.47
CA ALA A 38 9.32 -11.92 2.61
C ALA A 38 9.94 -11.76 1.23
N LEU A 39 10.90 -10.84 1.11
CA LEU A 39 11.61 -10.57 -0.14
C LEU A 39 13.07 -11.01 0.03
N PRO A 40 13.74 -11.47 -1.04
CA PRO A 40 15.19 -11.62 -1.04
C PRO A 40 15.86 -10.31 -0.59
N ALA A 41 16.86 -10.41 0.28
CA ALA A 41 17.51 -9.22 0.84
C ALA A 41 18.35 -8.47 -0.21
N ASP A 42 18.98 -9.20 -1.12
CA ASP A 42 20.04 -8.66 -1.99
C ASP A 42 19.56 -8.36 -3.41
N ASP A 43 18.49 -9.00 -3.89
CA ASP A 43 17.85 -8.62 -5.14
C ASP A 43 17.22 -7.23 -5.00
N ARG A 44 17.69 -6.26 -5.79
CA ARG A 44 17.18 -4.88 -5.81
C ARG A 44 16.31 -4.55 -7.02
N ASN A 45 16.08 -5.50 -7.92
CA ASN A 45 15.24 -5.36 -9.12
C ASN A 45 13.75 -5.70 -8.85
N LEU A 46 13.27 -5.44 -7.63
CA LEU A 46 11.93 -5.81 -7.17
C LEU A 46 11.11 -4.58 -6.81
N ILE A 47 9.95 -4.44 -7.48
CA ILE A 47 8.88 -3.51 -7.12
C ILE A 47 7.82 -4.29 -6.34
N ALA A 48 7.39 -3.77 -5.19
CA ALA A 48 6.32 -4.37 -4.42
C ALA A 48 4.95 -3.89 -4.94
N THR A 49 4.03 -4.80 -5.25
CA THR A 49 2.67 -4.44 -5.66
C THR A 49 1.65 -4.67 -4.55
N PHE A 50 0.63 -3.82 -4.48
CA PHE A 50 -0.60 -4.03 -3.71
C PHE A 50 -1.81 -3.55 -4.51
N HIS A 51 -2.98 -4.13 -4.26
CA HIS A 51 -4.23 -3.76 -4.91
C HIS A 51 -5.12 -3.10 -3.84
N TYR A 52 -5.86 -2.06 -4.20
CA TYR A 52 -6.68 -1.31 -3.25
C TYR A 52 -8.12 -1.14 -3.73
N TYR A 53 -9.04 -1.76 -2.99
CA TYR A 53 -10.48 -1.74 -3.26
C TYR A 53 -11.33 -1.40 -2.01
N SER A 54 -10.72 -0.88 -0.95
CA SER A 54 -11.42 -0.58 0.30
C SER A 54 -12.22 0.74 0.21
N PRO A 55 -13.48 0.80 0.68
CA PRO A 55 -14.32 -0.33 1.14
C PRO A 55 -14.85 -1.17 -0.03
N MET A 56 -14.93 -2.50 0.14
CA MET A 56 -15.45 -3.41 -0.90
C MET A 56 -16.92 -3.13 -1.23
N GLU A 57 -17.67 -2.66 -0.24
CA GLU A 57 -19.05 -2.22 -0.33
C GLU A 57 -19.22 -1.01 -1.27
N VAL A 58 -18.17 -0.19 -1.44
CA VAL A 58 -18.15 0.89 -2.43
C VAL A 58 -17.74 0.35 -3.79
N THR A 59 -16.62 -0.37 -3.86
CA THR A 59 -15.93 -0.67 -5.11
C THR A 59 -16.50 -1.86 -5.87
N HIS A 60 -17.18 -2.79 -5.20
CA HIS A 60 -17.68 -4.05 -5.76
C HIS A 60 -19.20 -4.23 -5.57
N GLN A 61 -19.95 -3.15 -5.28
CA GLN A 61 -21.40 -3.24 -5.07
C GLN A 61 -22.14 -3.86 -6.27
N GLY A 62 -22.89 -4.93 -6.01
CA GLY A 62 -23.60 -5.69 -7.03
C GLY A 62 -22.71 -6.48 -8.00
N ALA A 63 -21.40 -6.66 -7.73
CA ALA A 63 -20.53 -7.50 -8.54
C ALA A 63 -20.90 -8.98 -8.41
N GLU A 64 -21.21 -9.61 -9.55
CA GLU A 64 -21.81 -10.95 -9.65
C GLU A 64 -20.90 -12.06 -9.14
N TRP A 65 -19.59 -11.84 -9.14
CA TRP A 65 -18.57 -12.77 -8.63
C TRP A 65 -18.26 -12.57 -7.13
N VAL A 66 -18.90 -11.62 -6.46
CA VAL A 66 -18.70 -11.34 -5.03
C VAL A 66 -19.96 -11.71 -4.24
N SER A 67 -19.87 -12.80 -3.48
CA SER A 67 -20.98 -13.28 -2.66
C SER A 67 -21.50 -12.19 -1.70
N GLY A 68 -22.81 -11.94 -1.73
CA GLY A 68 -23.48 -10.92 -0.92
C GLY A 68 -23.41 -9.49 -1.47
N ALA A 69 -22.65 -9.20 -2.53
CA ALA A 69 -22.44 -7.84 -3.01
C ALA A 69 -23.72 -7.11 -3.48
N GLY A 70 -24.79 -7.85 -3.82
CA GLY A 70 -26.10 -7.28 -4.11
C GLY A 70 -26.67 -6.42 -2.97
N ALA A 71 -26.31 -6.71 -1.72
CA ALA A 71 -26.72 -5.94 -0.54
C ALA A 71 -26.00 -4.58 -0.40
N TRP A 72 -24.95 -4.33 -1.18
CA TRP A 72 -24.16 -3.09 -1.11
C TRP A 72 -24.58 -2.05 -2.16
N VAL A 73 -25.52 -2.38 -3.06
CA VAL A 73 -25.97 -1.50 -4.14
C VAL A 73 -26.57 -0.21 -3.56
N GLY A 74 -26.07 0.94 -4.02
CA GLY A 74 -26.41 2.26 -3.50
C GLY A 74 -25.42 2.81 -2.48
N THR A 75 -24.37 2.07 -2.12
CA THR A 75 -23.32 2.58 -1.22
C THR A 75 -22.54 3.70 -1.89
N THR A 76 -22.47 4.87 -1.23
CA THR A 76 -21.81 6.06 -1.77
C THR A 76 -20.46 6.34 -1.11
N TRP A 77 -19.58 7.04 -1.85
CA TRP A 77 -18.34 7.60 -1.32
C TRP A 77 -18.21 9.05 -1.79
N SER A 78 -18.22 9.99 -0.83
CA SER A 78 -18.17 11.44 -1.09
C SER A 78 -16.87 12.09 -0.59
N GLY A 79 -15.97 11.29 0.00
CA GLY A 79 -14.70 11.78 0.54
C GLY A 79 -14.88 12.58 1.82
N THR A 80 -15.74 12.12 2.72
CA THR A 80 -15.85 12.67 4.07
C THR A 80 -14.51 12.59 4.81
N ALA A 81 -14.31 13.42 5.84
CA ALA A 81 -13.07 13.44 6.62
C ALA A 81 -12.69 12.03 7.14
N ALA A 82 -13.67 11.26 7.62
CA ALA A 82 -13.48 9.89 8.09
C ALA A 82 -13.15 8.90 6.95
N GLN A 83 -13.76 9.05 5.77
CA GLN A 83 -13.43 8.23 4.59
C GLN A 83 -11.98 8.48 4.13
N ARG A 84 -11.57 9.76 4.03
CA ARG A 84 -10.19 10.12 3.66
C ARG A 84 -9.18 9.73 4.74
N GLN A 85 -9.53 9.79 6.02
CA GLN A 85 -8.63 9.34 7.09
C GLN A 85 -8.32 7.86 7.00
N ARG A 86 -9.33 7.00 6.79
CA ARG A 86 -9.10 5.55 6.61
C ARG A 86 -8.17 5.27 5.42
N LEU A 87 -8.39 5.95 4.30
CA LEU A 87 -7.55 5.86 3.10
C LEU A 87 -6.09 6.28 3.39
N ARG A 88 -5.87 7.40 4.08
CA ARG A 88 -4.54 7.82 4.56
C ARG A 88 -3.90 6.76 5.45
N ASP A 89 -4.63 6.24 6.44
CA ASP A 89 -4.11 5.27 7.40
C ASP A 89 -3.68 3.96 6.70
N ASP A 90 -4.42 3.52 5.69
CA ASP A 90 -4.08 2.38 4.82
C ASP A 90 -2.80 2.65 4.02
N PHE A 91 -2.73 3.78 3.32
CA PHE A 91 -1.58 4.12 2.47
C PHE A 91 -0.31 4.39 3.29
N ASP A 92 -0.45 4.93 4.51
CA ASP A 92 0.66 5.11 5.45
C ASP A 92 1.19 3.77 6.00
N ARG A 93 0.34 2.74 6.13
CA ARG A 93 0.80 1.38 6.45
C ARG A 93 1.70 0.84 5.33
N VAL A 94 1.32 1.06 4.07
CA VAL A 94 2.13 0.68 2.90
C VAL A 94 3.44 1.47 2.85
N ALA A 95 3.41 2.80 3.02
CA ALA A 95 4.61 3.65 3.01
C ALA A 95 5.60 3.29 4.12
N ARG A 96 5.14 3.07 5.36
CA ARG A 96 5.98 2.61 6.48
C ARG A 96 6.57 1.21 6.22
N TRP A 97 5.88 0.37 5.46
CA TRP A 97 6.43 -0.92 5.03
C TRP A 97 7.49 -0.74 3.93
N ALA A 98 7.21 0.05 2.91
CA ALA A 98 8.11 0.32 1.79
C ALA A 98 9.44 0.93 2.23
N ALA A 99 9.40 1.92 3.12
CA ALA A 99 10.58 2.56 3.70
C ALA A 99 11.46 1.58 4.51
N ARG A 100 10.84 0.64 5.24
CA ARG A 100 11.55 -0.39 6.02
C ARG A 100 12.22 -1.44 5.14
N GLU A 101 11.50 -1.98 4.17
CA GLU A 101 12.02 -3.02 3.27
C GLU A 101 12.91 -2.44 2.15
N LYS A 102 12.94 -1.11 2.01
CA LYS A 102 13.65 -0.33 0.99
C LYS A 102 13.24 -0.77 -0.43
N ARG A 103 11.95 -0.65 -0.71
CA ARG A 103 11.32 -1.07 -1.98
C ARG A 103 10.44 0.04 -2.58
N PRO A 104 10.50 0.27 -3.91
CA PRO A 104 9.48 1.04 -4.60
C PRO A 104 8.14 0.28 -4.59
N VAL A 105 7.04 1.01 -4.73
CA VAL A 105 5.67 0.49 -4.64
C VAL A 105 4.88 0.80 -5.90
N LEU A 106 4.14 -0.20 -6.35
CA LEU A 106 3.10 -0.11 -7.37
C LEU A 106 1.74 -0.37 -6.71
N LEU A 107 0.80 0.57 -6.86
CA LEU A 107 -0.62 0.30 -6.70
C LEU A 107 -1.10 -0.40 -7.99
N GLY A 108 -0.99 -1.73 -8.02
CA GLY A 108 -1.17 -2.53 -9.24
C GLY A 108 -2.60 -2.55 -9.77
N GLU A 109 -3.57 -2.40 -8.87
CA GLU A 109 -4.98 -2.26 -9.24
C GLU A 109 -5.70 -1.35 -8.23
N PHE A 110 -6.56 -0.48 -8.75
CA PHE A 110 -7.60 0.22 -8.00
C PHE A 110 -8.71 0.64 -8.95
N GLY A 111 -9.97 0.58 -8.49
CA GLY A 111 -11.12 1.04 -9.26
C GLY A 111 -12.44 0.85 -8.52
N ALA A 112 -13.53 1.36 -9.10
CA ALA A 112 -14.89 1.14 -8.63
C ALA A 112 -15.80 0.67 -9.77
N TYR A 113 -16.51 -0.42 -9.51
CA TYR A 113 -17.42 -1.11 -10.44
C TYR A 113 -18.48 -0.15 -11.00
N SER A 114 -18.89 -0.36 -12.25
CA SER A 114 -19.83 0.52 -12.97
C SER A 114 -21.20 0.67 -12.30
N ARG A 115 -21.59 -0.27 -11.43
CA ARG A 115 -22.82 -0.19 -10.62
C ARG A 115 -22.77 0.81 -9.46
N ALA A 116 -21.59 1.34 -9.11
CA ALA A 116 -21.48 2.34 -8.06
C ALA A 116 -22.05 3.70 -8.54
N PRO A 117 -22.96 4.35 -7.78
CA PRO A 117 -23.70 5.52 -8.25
C PRO A 117 -22.82 6.76 -8.37
N GLU A 118 -22.91 7.48 -9.48
CA GLU A 118 -22.23 8.77 -9.65
C GLU A 118 -22.66 9.78 -8.55
N PRO A 119 -21.75 10.62 -8.01
CA PRO A 119 -20.35 10.81 -8.39
C PRO A 119 -19.35 9.91 -7.63
N THR A 120 -19.78 8.79 -7.05
CA THR A 120 -18.95 7.92 -6.18
C THR A 120 -17.67 7.45 -6.88
N ARG A 121 -17.78 6.99 -8.13
CA ARG A 121 -16.67 6.41 -8.91
C ARG A 121 -15.52 7.41 -9.13
N PRO A 122 -15.74 8.61 -9.73
CA PRO A 122 -14.68 9.61 -9.90
C PRO A 122 -14.20 10.19 -8.56
N ALA A 123 -15.07 10.36 -7.56
CA ALA A 123 -14.67 10.88 -6.24
C ALA A 123 -13.69 9.93 -5.52
N TRP A 124 -14.01 8.64 -5.46
CA TRP A 124 -13.15 7.62 -4.85
C TRP A 124 -11.86 7.43 -5.65
N THR A 125 -11.96 7.31 -6.98
CA THR A 125 -10.79 7.11 -7.86
C THR A 125 -9.78 8.24 -7.73
N ARG A 126 -10.26 9.50 -7.73
CA ARG A 126 -9.44 10.69 -7.50
C ARG A 126 -8.66 10.61 -6.19
N ALA A 127 -9.35 10.31 -5.09
CA ALA A 127 -8.73 10.29 -3.78
C ALA A 127 -7.68 9.18 -3.64
N VAL A 128 -7.94 7.98 -4.18
CA VAL A 128 -6.97 6.88 -4.17
C VAL A 128 -5.73 7.21 -5.01
N ARG A 129 -5.93 7.82 -6.18
CA ARG A 129 -4.84 8.28 -7.07
C ARG A 129 -3.98 9.35 -6.40
N GLU A 130 -4.60 10.35 -5.77
CA GLU A 130 -3.91 11.43 -5.05
C GLU A 130 -3.13 10.92 -3.81
N GLU A 131 -3.63 9.89 -3.11
CA GLU A 131 -2.94 9.27 -1.98
C GLU A 131 -1.80 8.32 -2.41
N ALA A 132 -1.87 7.75 -3.62
CA ALA A 132 -0.75 7.04 -4.26
C ALA A 132 0.38 8.02 -4.66
N GLU A 133 0.03 9.07 -5.40
CA GLU A 133 0.98 10.07 -5.92
C GLU A 133 1.72 10.83 -4.81
N SER A 134 1.01 11.24 -3.75
CA SER A 134 1.60 11.92 -2.59
C SER A 134 2.63 11.08 -1.81
N ARG A 135 2.67 9.76 -2.03
CA ARG A 135 3.67 8.84 -1.47
C ARG A 135 4.69 8.34 -2.50
N GLY A 136 4.65 8.86 -3.72
CA GLY A 136 5.54 8.45 -4.82
C GLY A 136 5.28 7.04 -5.33
N PHE A 137 4.07 6.50 -5.15
CA PHE A 137 3.71 5.17 -5.66
C PHE A 137 3.33 5.28 -7.13
N SER A 138 3.89 4.40 -7.97
CA SER A 138 3.33 4.15 -9.31
C SER A 138 1.95 3.53 -9.17
N TRP A 139 1.08 3.69 -10.16
CA TRP A 139 -0.28 3.13 -10.11
C TRP A 139 -0.77 2.65 -11.48
N ALA A 140 -1.69 1.68 -11.48
CA ALA A 140 -2.44 1.24 -12.64
C ALA A 140 -3.93 1.13 -12.29
N TYR A 141 -4.78 1.76 -13.11
CA TYR A 141 -6.23 1.76 -12.91
C TYR A 141 -6.83 0.43 -13.38
N TRP A 142 -7.71 -0.15 -12.57
CA TRP A 142 -8.54 -1.29 -12.95
C TRP A 142 -9.94 -0.79 -13.36
N GLU A 143 -10.33 -0.86 -14.63
CA GLU A 143 -9.55 -1.27 -15.81
C GLU A 143 -9.95 -0.44 -17.06
N LEU A 144 -9.49 -0.85 -18.24
CA LEU A 144 -9.61 -0.06 -19.47
C LEU A 144 -11.05 0.04 -19.99
N ALA A 145 -11.71 -1.08 -20.31
CA ALA A 145 -12.87 -1.12 -21.20
C ALA A 145 -13.89 -2.25 -20.89
N SER A 146 -13.91 -2.76 -19.68
CA SER A 146 -14.94 -3.69 -19.21
C SER A 146 -15.78 -2.98 -18.14
N SER A 147 -16.13 -3.71 -17.08
CA SER A 147 -17.10 -3.32 -16.08
C SER A 147 -16.60 -2.33 -15.01
N PHE A 148 -15.30 -2.07 -14.95
CA PHE A 148 -14.73 -0.90 -14.25
C PHE A 148 -14.33 0.20 -15.26
N GLY A 149 -14.39 -0.12 -16.57
CA GLY A 149 -13.84 0.64 -17.69
C GLY A 149 -13.94 2.15 -17.59
N VAL A 150 -12.80 2.80 -17.79
CA VAL A 150 -12.71 4.24 -18.10
C VAL A 150 -13.03 4.54 -19.58
N LEU A 151 -12.96 3.53 -20.45
CA LEU A 151 -13.42 3.54 -21.84
C LEU A 151 -14.73 2.74 -21.94
N GLU A 152 -15.63 3.16 -22.84
CA GLU A 152 -16.77 2.35 -23.27
C GLU A 152 -16.35 1.49 -24.48
N PRO A 153 -16.31 0.15 -24.38
CA PRO A 153 -15.72 -0.73 -25.41
C PRO A 153 -16.39 -0.65 -26.78
N LEU A 154 -17.71 -0.42 -26.83
CA LEU A 154 -18.46 -0.43 -28.09
C LEU A 154 -18.36 0.89 -28.87
N SER A 155 -18.34 2.03 -28.16
CA SER A 155 -18.32 3.37 -28.77
C SER A 155 -16.93 4.00 -28.80
N LEU A 156 -15.95 3.37 -28.14
CA LEU A 156 -14.61 3.87 -27.89
C LEU A 156 -14.58 5.28 -27.28
N GLN A 157 -15.65 5.64 -26.55
CA GLN A 157 -15.75 6.93 -25.86
C GLN A 157 -15.21 6.81 -24.43
N TRP A 158 -14.39 7.77 -24.04
CA TRP A 158 -13.92 7.88 -22.67
C TRP A 158 -15.04 8.35 -21.74
N ARG A 159 -15.17 7.73 -20.57
CA ARG A 159 -16.01 8.20 -19.46
C ARG A 159 -15.36 9.42 -18.84
N ARG A 160 -15.54 10.58 -19.48
CA ARG A 160 -14.81 11.83 -19.18
C ARG A 160 -14.62 12.16 -17.69
N PRO A 161 -15.65 12.14 -16.82
CA PRO A 161 -15.46 12.47 -15.40
C PRO A 161 -14.45 11.56 -14.69
N LEU A 162 -14.34 10.30 -15.12
CA LEU A 162 -13.40 9.32 -14.58
C LEU A 162 -12.01 9.48 -15.22
N LEU A 163 -11.92 9.70 -16.54
CA LEU A 163 -10.65 9.99 -17.22
C LEU A 163 -9.97 11.22 -16.62
N GLU A 164 -10.72 12.31 -16.41
CA GLU A 164 -10.25 13.57 -15.81
C GLU A 164 -9.86 13.43 -14.31
N THR A 165 -10.09 12.26 -13.70
CA THR A 165 -9.55 11.91 -12.37
C THR A 165 -8.21 11.18 -12.41
N LEU A 166 -7.93 10.46 -13.51
CA LEU A 166 -6.71 9.68 -13.73
C LEU A 166 -5.64 10.49 -14.46
N LEU A 167 -6.05 11.27 -15.46
CA LEU A 167 -5.22 12.19 -16.23
C LEU A 167 -5.71 13.62 -16.00
N PRO A 168 -5.38 14.25 -14.85
CA PRO A 168 -5.66 15.66 -14.66
C PRO A 168 -4.91 16.48 -15.71
N VAL A 169 -5.57 17.46 -16.31
CA VAL A 169 -4.88 18.47 -17.13
C VAL A 169 -3.84 19.14 -16.24
N ALA A 170 -2.59 19.22 -16.72
CA ALA A 170 -1.50 19.88 -16.00
C ALA A 170 -1.92 21.32 -15.65
N ARG A 171 -1.68 21.70 -14.39
CA ARG A 171 -1.92 23.06 -13.88
C ARG A 171 -0.67 23.92 -14.06
#